data_AF-A0A7L3HMC2-F1
#
_entry.id   AF-A0A7L3HMC2-F1
#
_cell.length_a   1.000
_cell.length_b   1.000
_cell.length_c   1.000
_cell.angle_alpha   90.00
_cell.angle_beta   90.00
_cell.angle_gamma   90.00
#
_symmetry.space_group_name_H-M   'P 1'
#
loop_
_entity.id
_entity.type
_entity.pdbx_description
1 polymer ?
#
loop_
_entity_poly.entity_id
_entity_poly.type
_entity_poly.pdbx_seq_one_letter_code
_entity_poly.pdbx_strand_id
1 'polypeptide(L)'
;PPELSILNNCSPSQLEGLCSFLQLSTCPEPSLVRFCGWLLALTPDLSYTSAAILAEQLFLRRVLSLTQPPSRHLMAALTSFCSKYSHPFCRVLVAAVLQEPGEG
;
A
#
# COMPACT_ATOMS: atom_id res chain seq x y z
N PRO A 1 3.59 11.82 -11.00
CA PRO A 1 4.81 12.66 -10.90
C PRO A 1 6.01 11.91 -11.46
N PRO A 2 6.90 12.55 -12.24
CA PRO A 2 8.10 11.90 -12.77
C PRO A 2 9.01 11.38 -11.66
N GLU A 3 9.03 12.03 -10.50
CA GLU A 3 9.80 11.62 -9.32
C GLU A 3 9.38 10.25 -8.79
N LEU A 4 8.12 9.87 -9.01
CA LEU A 4 7.57 8.59 -8.57
C LEU A 4 8.20 7.39 -9.31
N SER A 5 8.85 7.63 -10.45
CA SER A 5 9.60 6.60 -11.18
C SER A 5 10.79 6.06 -10.39
N ILE A 6 11.27 6.79 -9.37
CA ILE A 6 12.36 6.32 -8.50
C ILE A 6 12.00 5.01 -7.79
N LEU A 7 10.71 4.75 -7.55
CA LEU A 7 10.22 3.53 -6.90
C LEU A 7 10.56 2.26 -7.70
N ASN A 8 10.71 2.37 -9.03
CA ASN A 8 11.13 1.26 -9.89
C ASN A 8 12.64 1.01 -9.85
N ASN A 9 13.43 1.98 -9.38
CA ASN A 9 14.88 1.89 -9.30
C ASN A 9 15.38 1.54 -7.88
N CYS A 10 14.50 1.57 -6.89
CA CYS A 10 14.83 1.20 -5.52
C CYS A 10 14.94 -0.33 -5.36
N SER A 11 15.96 -0.77 -4.62
CA SER A 11 15.95 -2.11 -4.02
C SER A 11 14.83 -2.22 -2.96
N PRO A 12 14.42 -3.45 -2.58
CA PRO A 12 13.45 -3.67 -1.50
C PRO A 12 13.76 -2.88 -0.21
N SER A 13 15.00 -2.94 0.26
CA SER A 13 15.42 -2.24 1.49
C SER A 13 15.41 -0.72 1.35
N GLN A 14 15.78 -0.19 0.17
CA GLN A 14 15.68 1.24 -0.11
C GLN A 14 14.24 1.70 -0.14
N LEU A 15 13.34 0.87 -0.68
CA LEU A 15 11.92 1.18 -0.77
C LEU A 15 11.28 1.20 0.63
N GLU A 16 11.58 0.23 1.48
CA GLU A 16 11.16 0.23 2.90
C GLU A 16 11.66 1.46 3.65
N GLY A 17 12.94 1.81 3.46
CA GLY A 17 13.53 3.02 4.04
C GLY A 17 12.84 4.29 3.56
N LEU A 18 12.53 4.38 2.27
CA LEU A 18 11.80 5.50 1.67
C LEU A 18 10.38 5.60 2.22
N CYS A 19 9.67 4.47 2.34
CA CYS A 19 8.32 4.43 2.91
C CYS A 19 8.31 4.91 4.37
N SER A 20 9.32 4.52 5.14
CA SER A 20 9.51 4.95 6.52
C SER A 20 9.84 6.44 6.62
N PHE A 21 10.75 6.93 5.77
CA PHE A 21 11.13 8.35 5.70
C PHE A 21 9.93 9.25 5.36
N LEU A 22 9.10 8.82 4.41
CA LEU A 22 7.88 9.52 4.01
C LEU A 22 6.70 9.28 4.97
N GLN A 23 6.87 8.45 5.99
CA GLN A 23 5.85 8.10 6.99
C GLN A 23 4.54 7.63 6.35
N LEU A 24 4.64 6.78 5.33
CA LEU A 24 3.47 6.35 4.54
C LEU A 24 2.44 5.58 5.36
N SER A 25 2.87 4.87 6.41
CA SER A 25 1.98 4.14 7.32
C SER A 25 1.11 5.05 8.20
N THR A 26 1.49 6.32 8.39
CA THR A 26 0.76 7.30 9.22
C THR A 26 0.24 8.50 8.43
N CYS A 27 0.45 8.54 7.11
CA CYS A 27 -0.02 9.65 6.28
C CYS A 27 -1.56 9.78 6.27
N PRO A 28 -2.13 10.96 5.99
CA PRO A 28 -3.58 11.12 5.91
C PRO A 28 -4.20 10.30 4.76
N GLU A 29 -5.35 9.67 4.99
CA GLU A 29 -6.02 8.84 3.98
C GLU A 29 -6.34 9.56 2.65
N PRO A 30 -6.71 10.85 2.61
CA PRO A 30 -6.88 11.55 1.33
C PRO A 30 -5.58 11.64 0.52
N SER A 31 -4.43 11.79 1.19
CA SER A 31 -3.12 11.77 0.55
C SER A 31 -2.78 10.38 0.00
N LEU A 32 -3.17 9.34 0.74
CA LEU A 32 -3.02 7.95 0.32
C LEU A 32 -3.81 7.64 -0.97
N VAL A 33 -5.06 8.10 -1.08
CA VAL A 33 -5.85 7.95 -2.32
C VAL A 33 -5.13 8.57 -3.52
N ARG A 34 -4.65 9.81 -3.37
CA ARG A 34 -3.92 10.51 -4.42
C ARG A 34 -2.62 9.79 -4.78
N PHE A 35 -1.89 9.28 -3.79
CA PHE A 35 -0.68 8.50 -3.99
C PHE A 35 -0.97 7.22 -4.78
N CYS A 36 -2.01 6.47 -4.44
CA CYS A 36 -2.44 5.29 -5.19
C CYS A 36 -2.79 5.64 -6.64
N GLY A 37 -3.47 6.77 -6.88
CA GLY A 37 -3.74 7.27 -8.22
C GLY A 37 -2.45 7.53 -9.03
N TRP A 38 -1.40 8.06 -8.39
CA TRP A 38 -0.10 8.22 -9.05
C TRP A 38 0.59 6.89 -9.34
N LEU A 39 0.49 5.89 -8.46
CA LEU A 39 1.04 4.55 -8.69
C LEU A 39 0.33 3.82 -9.83
N LEU A 40 -0.98 4.05 -10.02
CA LEU A 40 -1.74 3.50 -11.14
C LEU A 40 -1.31 4.09 -12.48
N ALA A 41 -1.05 5.41 -12.49
CA ALA A 41 -0.55 6.12 -13.67
C ALA A 41 0.95 5.89 -13.94
N LEU A 42 1.65 5.19 -13.06
CA LEU A 42 3.09 4.93 -13.22
C LEU A 42 3.33 3.93 -14.36
N THR A 43 4.28 4.28 -15.23
CA THR A 43 4.79 3.44 -16.32
C THR A 43 6.31 3.54 -16.36
N PRO A 44 7.07 2.43 -16.34
CA PRO A 44 6.58 1.06 -16.22
C PRO A 44 5.92 0.79 -14.86
N ASP A 45 5.09 -0.26 -14.83
CA ASP A 45 4.41 -0.72 -13.62
C ASP A 45 5.43 -1.16 -12.56
N LEU A 46 5.03 -1.09 -11.30
CA LEU A 46 5.86 -1.58 -10.21
C LEU A 46 6.11 -3.08 -10.36
N SER A 47 7.32 -3.50 -9.99
CA SER A 47 7.61 -4.91 -9.80
C SER A 47 6.69 -5.52 -8.73
N TYR A 48 6.49 -6.84 -8.79
CA TYR A 48 5.72 -7.57 -7.79
C TYR A 48 6.19 -7.27 -6.35
N THR A 49 7.51 -7.33 -6.13
CA THR A 49 8.11 -7.12 -4.81
C THR A 49 7.91 -5.68 -4.33
N SER A 50 8.13 -4.69 -5.21
CA SER A 50 7.91 -3.28 -4.87
C SER A 50 6.46 -2.99 -4.53
N ALA A 51 5.52 -3.56 -5.30
CA ALA A 51 4.09 -3.44 -5.04
C ALA A 51 3.69 -4.12 -3.72
N ALA A 52 4.27 -5.25 -3.36
CA ALA A 52 4.02 -5.92 -2.08
C ALA A 52 4.49 -5.06 -0.89
N ILE A 53 5.71 -4.53 -0.96
CA ILE A 53 6.24 -3.64 0.08
C ILE A 53 5.35 -2.40 0.24
N LEU A 54 4.95 -1.77 -0.87
CA LEU A 54 4.05 -0.63 -0.81
C LEU A 54 2.68 -1.01 -0.23
N ALA A 55 2.12 -2.17 -0.60
CA ALA A 55 0.86 -2.62 -0.03
C ALA A 55 0.95 -2.77 1.50
N GLU A 56 2.05 -3.33 1.98
CA GLU A 56 2.32 -3.48 3.42
C GLU A 56 2.41 -2.12 4.11
N GLN A 57 3.29 -1.25 3.61
CA GLN A 57 3.59 0.04 4.22
C GLN A 57 2.40 1.01 4.19
N LEU A 58 1.58 0.94 3.14
CA LEU A 58 0.43 1.83 2.96
C LEU A 58 -0.79 1.37 3.76
N PHE A 59 -1.04 0.05 3.81
CA PHE A 59 -2.35 -0.47 4.21
C PHE A 59 -2.32 -1.40 5.42
N LEU A 60 -1.26 -2.21 5.63
CA LEU A 60 -1.31 -3.31 6.59
C LEU A 60 -1.68 -2.83 8.00
N ARG A 61 -0.91 -1.90 8.54
CA ARG A 61 -1.17 -1.33 9.87
C ARG A 61 -2.57 -0.74 9.99
N ARG A 62 -3.06 -0.07 8.94
CA ARG A 62 -4.38 0.58 8.95
C ARG A 62 -5.48 -0.46 9.02
N VAL A 63 -5.40 -1.48 8.17
CA VAL A 63 -6.36 -2.59 8.10
C VAL A 63 -6.40 -3.36 9.41
N LEU A 64 -5.24 -3.70 9.99
CA LEU A 64 -5.17 -4.41 11.26
C LEU A 64 -5.70 -3.57 12.45
N SER A 65 -5.60 -2.24 12.37
CA SER A 65 -6.10 -1.34 13.41
C SER A 65 -7.60 -1.02 13.32
N LEU A 66 -8.32 -1.56 12.34
CA LEU A 66 -9.74 -1.27 12.14
C LEU A 66 -10.59 -1.91 13.26
N THR A 67 -11.26 -1.08 14.04
CA THR A 67 -12.31 -1.50 14.99
C THR A 67 -13.73 -1.25 14.48
N GLN A 68 -13.82 -0.59 13.33
CA GLN A 68 -15.05 -0.15 12.65
C GLN A 68 -14.85 -0.35 11.14
N PRO A 69 -15.92 -0.34 10.33
CA PRO A 69 -15.78 -0.34 8.88
C PRO A 69 -14.83 0.77 8.39
N PRO A 70 -14.00 0.49 7.38
CA PRO A 70 -13.02 1.45 6.87
C PRO A 70 -13.70 2.70 6.33
N SER A 71 -13.01 3.84 6.47
CA SER A 71 -13.48 5.11 5.91
C SER A 71 -13.61 5.03 4.38
N ARG A 72 -14.39 5.95 3.79
CA ARG A 72 -14.51 6.07 2.33
C ARG A 72 -13.16 6.27 1.62
N HIS A 73 -12.23 6.99 2.25
CA HIS A 73 -10.93 7.29 1.65
C HIS A 73 -10.02 6.06 1.72
N LEU A 74 -10.02 5.36 2.86
CA LEU A 74 -9.28 4.11 2.98
C LEU A 74 -9.80 3.07 1.99
N MET A 75 -11.13 2.91 1.87
CA MET A 75 -11.68 2.01 0.85
C MET A 75 -11.32 2.42 -0.57
N ALA A 76 -11.42 3.70 -0.91
CA ALA A 76 -11.06 4.18 -2.24
C ALA A 76 -9.58 3.92 -2.57
N ALA A 77 -8.68 4.06 -1.59
CA ALA A 77 -7.27 3.76 -1.77
C ALA A 77 -7.01 2.25 -1.96
N LEU A 78 -7.66 1.41 -1.14
CA LEU A 78 -7.56 -0.06 -1.25
C LEU A 78 -8.04 -0.54 -2.62
N THR A 79 -9.23 -0.10 -3.07
CA THR A 79 -9.77 -0.52 -4.38
C THR A 79 -8.94 0.02 -5.53
N SER A 80 -8.48 1.28 -5.44
CA SER A 80 -7.60 1.90 -6.42
C SER A 80 -6.32 1.08 -6.58
N PHE A 81 -5.59 0.83 -5.49
CA PHE A 81 -4.33 0.07 -5.56
C PHE A 81 -4.55 -1.38 -6.04
N CYS A 82 -5.56 -2.07 -5.52
CA CYS A 82 -5.86 -3.45 -5.87
C CYS A 82 -6.29 -3.61 -7.34
N SER A 83 -6.85 -2.57 -7.98
CA SER A 83 -7.25 -2.64 -9.40
C SER A 83 -6.11 -3.00 -10.36
N LYS A 84 -4.87 -2.65 -10.01
CA LYS A 84 -3.66 -2.94 -10.81
C LYS A 84 -2.71 -3.91 -10.13
N TYR A 85 -2.61 -3.87 -8.80
CA TYR A 85 -1.67 -4.66 -8.01
C TYR A 85 -2.39 -5.68 -7.12
N SER A 86 -3.43 -6.33 -7.65
CA SER A 86 -4.29 -7.27 -6.90
C SER A 86 -3.52 -8.41 -6.24
N HIS A 87 -2.60 -9.05 -6.97
CA HIS A 87 -1.87 -10.19 -6.43
C HIS A 87 -0.88 -9.83 -5.31
N PRO A 88 0.00 -8.80 -5.46
CA PRO A 88 0.81 -8.31 -4.34
C PRO A 88 -0.04 -7.90 -3.13
N PHE A 89 -1.14 -7.18 -3.38
CA PHE A 89 -2.06 -6.73 -2.35
C PHE A 89 -2.66 -7.88 -1.56
N CYS A 90 -3.25 -8.87 -2.24
CA CYS A 90 -3.87 -10.02 -1.59
C CYS A 90 -2.85 -10.83 -0.78
N ARG A 91 -1.65 -11.05 -1.33
CA ARG A 91 -0.62 -11.82 -0.61
C ARG A 91 -0.23 -11.15 0.71
N VAL A 92 -0.16 -9.82 0.75
CA VAL A 92 0.23 -9.09 1.95
C VAL A 92 -0.94 -8.99 2.93
N LEU A 93 -2.06 -8.42 2.49
CA LEU A 93 -3.14 -8.06 3.41
C LEU A 93 -4.03 -9.24 3.77
N VAL A 94 -4.45 -10.05 2.80
CA VAL A 94 -5.36 -11.18 3.08
C VAL A 94 -4.64 -12.22 3.92
N ALA A 95 -3.37 -12.51 3.61
CA ALA A 95 -2.60 -13.47 4.41
C ALA A 95 -2.41 -12.98 5.85
N ALA A 96 -2.10 -11.68 6.06
CA ALA A 96 -1.95 -11.13 7.40
C ALA A 96 -3.26 -11.15 8.19
N VAL A 97 -4.38 -10.74 7.58
CA VAL A 97 -5.70 -10.75 8.24
C VAL A 97 -6.13 -12.17 8.63
N LEU A 98 -5.81 -13.18 7.81
CA LEU A 98 -6.12 -14.58 8.14
C LEU A 98 -5.19 -15.18 9.20
N GLN A 99 -4.01 -14.59 9.40
CA GLN A 99 -3.02 -15.06 10.38
C GLN A 99 -3.14 -14.36 11.75
N GLU A 100 -3.82 -13.21 11.81
CA GLU A 100 -4.14 -12.59 13.10
C GLU A 100 -4.95 -13.58 13.96
N PRO A 101 -4.52 -13.88 15.19
CA PRO A 101 -5.30 -14.70 16.10
C PRO A 101 -6.57 -13.92 16.43
N GLY A 102 -7.67 -14.26 15.78
CA GLY A 102 -8.96 -13.65 16.08
C GLY A 102 -9.25 -13.84 17.57
N GLU A 103 -9.49 -12.74 18.28
CA GLU A 103 -10.32 -12.78 19.48
C GLU A 103 -11.70 -13.24 19.02
N GLY A 104 -11.93 -14.55 19.12
CA GLY A 104 -13.22 -15.20 18.92
C GLY A 104 -14.20 -14.84 20.00
#